data_AF-A0A0F9I6H2-F1
#
_entry.id   AF-A0A0F9I6H2-F1
#
_cell.length_a   1.000
_cell.length_b   1.000
_cell.length_c   1.000
_cell.angle_alpha   90.00
_cell.angle_beta   90.00
_cell.angle_gamma   90.00
#
_symmetry.space_group_name_H-M   'P 1'
#
loop_
_entity.id
_entity.type
_entity.pdbx_description
1 polymer ?
#
loop_
_entity_poly.entity_id
_entity_poly.type
_entity_poly.pdbx_seq_one_letter_code
_entity_poly.pdbx_strand_id
1 'polypeptide(L)'
;MKNLIYQFWDGKLTDACKAGVENLKIYAERIGAEHVFEHNPRFITNLGYYSPHYGAFKPAYTEKYHEYDNIMFADTDIFALDGITDNVFEEFQKFSADIGICTEPLQPILRSRTDSNIANAAYEKIWAAAIKNKWNVDLPKNKEGLLKVYNSGIVLYSNNGLKTVRDKFKSFLEYIDLVKKSKLSIFYQGDQNYLHAMLFVCGVDYIELDNEWNRYITYAGITKPKTKICDPRTENTKFVHIQMRGADHYNAEQLWRITNLPVEQWGLDRVGNPFVRGDCLTGGDINKNDL
;
A
#
# COMPACT_ATOMS: atom_id res chain seq x y z
N MET A 1 -0.44 26.09 -1.37
CA MET A 1 -0.43 24.90 -2.24
C MET A 1 -1.75 24.19 -2.02
N LYS A 2 -2.34 23.67 -3.09
CA LYS A 2 -3.60 22.95 -3.06
C LYS A 2 -3.30 21.45 -3.07
N ASN A 3 -3.44 20.79 -1.93
CA ASN A 3 -3.13 19.36 -1.77
C ASN A 3 -4.41 18.57 -1.52
N LEU A 4 -4.46 17.32 -1.99
CA LEU A 4 -5.61 16.43 -1.84
C LEU A 4 -5.20 15.07 -1.29
N ILE A 5 -5.94 14.56 -0.31
CA ILE A 5 -5.99 13.14 0.02
C ILE A 5 -7.20 12.53 -0.70
N TYR A 6 -6.93 11.59 -1.61
CA TYR A 6 -7.94 10.88 -2.38
C TYR A 6 -8.05 9.43 -1.89
N GLN A 7 -9.26 9.02 -1.52
CA GLN A 7 -9.59 7.64 -1.19
C GLN A 7 -10.80 7.19 -2.01
N PHE A 8 -10.92 5.89 -2.22
CA PHE A 8 -12.10 5.33 -2.84
C PHE A 8 -12.40 3.93 -2.33
N TRP A 9 -13.64 3.49 -2.53
CA TRP A 9 -14.03 2.11 -2.28
C TRP A 9 -15.08 1.65 -3.27
N ASP A 10 -14.82 0.55 -3.98
CA ASP A 10 -15.79 -0.13 -4.84
C ASP A 10 -16.31 -1.37 -4.09
N GLY A 11 -17.60 -1.36 -3.74
CA GLY A 11 -18.27 -2.43 -3.01
C GLY A 11 -19.13 -1.95 -1.86
N LYS A 12 -19.46 -2.87 -0.94
CA LYS A 12 -20.19 -2.53 0.29
C LYS A 12 -19.24 -1.84 1.26
N LEU A 13 -19.61 -0.66 1.77
CA LEU A 13 -18.85 -0.01 2.82
C LEU A 13 -18.95 -0.80 4.11
N THR A 14 -17.80 -1.23 4.62
CA THR A 14 -17.67 -1.78 5.97
C THR A 14 -17.44 -0.64 6.97
N ASP A 15 -17.60 -0.93 8.26
CA ASP A 15 -17.29 0.05 9.30
C ASP A 15 -15.79 0.34 9.38
N ALA A 16 -14.95 -0.63 9.00
CA ALA A 16 -13.51 -0.42 8.87
C ALA A 16 -13.17 0.61 7.77
N CYS A 17 -13.78 0.49 6.58
CA CYS A 17 -13.58 1.47 5.51
C CYS A 17 -13.98 2.88 5.97
N LYS A 18 -15.14 3.01 6.63
CA LYS A 18 -15.60 4.31 7.15
C LYS A 18 -14.64 4.88 8.19
N ALA A 19 -14.08 4.03 9.06
CA ALA A 19 -13.13 4.45 10.08
C ALA A 19 -11.84 5.01 9.48
N GLY A 20 -11.27 4.34 8.47
CA GLY A 20 -10.07 4.84 7.79
C GLY A 20 -10.33 6.11 6.98
N VAL A 21 -11.49 6.19 6.33
CA VAL A 21 -11.93 7.41 5.60
C VAL A 21 -12.08 8.61 6.54
N GLU A 22 -12.74 8.43 7.69
CA GLU A 22 -12.88 9.50 8.67
C GLU A 22 -11.54 9.88 9.30
N ASN A 23 -10.69 8.89 9.60
CA ASN A 23 -9.36 9.13 10.14
C ASN A 23 -8.51 10.01 9.20
N LEU A 24 -8.45 9.67 7.90
CA LEU A 24 -7.66 10.45 6.94
C LEU A 24 -8.29 11.80 6.60
N LYS A 25 -9.61 11.95 6.71
CA LYS A 25 -10.28 13.25 6.64
C LYS A 25 -9.84 14.18 7.77
N ILE A 26 -9.81 13.69 9.02
CA ILE A 26 -9.34 14.47 10.18
C ILE A 26 -7.86 14.81 10.06
N TYR A 27 -7.05 13.90 9.50
CA TYR A 27 -5.65 14.20 9.20
C TYR A 27 -5.50 15.27 8.13
N ALA A 28 -6.25 15.19 7.02
CA ALA A 28 -6.24 16.19 5.95
C ALA A 28 -6.54 17.61 6.49
N GLU A 29 -7.58 17.74 7.32
CA GLU A 29 -7.94 19.01 7.97
C GLU A 29 -6.79 19.58 8.80
N ARG A 30 -6.13 18.74 9.60
CA ARG A 30 -4.98 19.13 10.44
C ARG A 30 -3.82 19.71 9.64
N ILE A 31 -3.54 19.16 8.46
CA ILE A 31 -2.41 19.60 7.62
C ILE A 31 -2.82 20.61 6.54
N GLY A 32 -4.07 21.09 6.55
CA GLY A 32 -4.59 22.04 5.57
C GLY A 32 -4.73 21.48 4.15
N ALA A 33 -4.97 20.18 4.02
CA ALA A 33 -5.26 19.51 2.75
C ALA A 33 -6.77 19.25 2.58
N GLU A 34 -7.22 19.12 1.33
CA GLU A 34 -8.56 18.64 1.04
C GLU A 34 -8.62 17.11 1.15
N HIS A 35 -9.81 16.58 1.43
CA HIS A 35 -10.06 15.14 1.42
C HIS A 35 -11.26 14.82 0.54
N VAL A 36 -11.08 13.87 -0.36
CA VAL A 36 -12.15 13.35 -1.23
C VAL A 36 -12.22 11.85 -1.07
N PHE A 37 -13.42 11.37 -0.71
CA PHE A 37 -13.75 9.97 -0.73
C PHE A 37 -14.82 9.68 -1.80
N GLU A 38 -14.56 8.73 -2.68
CA GLU A 38 -15.53 8.28 -3.67
C GLU A 38 -16.01 6.85 -3.37
N HIS A 39 -17.32 6.69 -3.19
CA HIS A 39 -17.95 5.37 -3.01
C HIS A 39 -18.53 4.86 -4.33
N ASN A 40 -18.13 3.66 -4.73
CA ASN A 40 -18.44 3.02 -6.00
C ASN A 40 -18.10 3.85 -7.25
N PRO A 41 -16.91 4.47 -7.35
CA PRO A 41 -16.56 5.23 -8.54
C PRO A 41 -16.52 4.37 -9.81
N ARG A 42 -16.31 3.05 -9.68
CA ARG A 42 -16.29 2.08 -10.78
C ARG A 42 -15.43 2.55 -11.96
N PHE A 43 -14.27 3.11 -11.65
CA PHE A 43 -13.38 3.73 -12.64
C PHE A 43 -13.00 2.74 -13.76
N ILE A 44 -12.66 1.52 -13.38
CA ILE A 44 -12.36 0.42 -14.29
C ILE A 44 -13.14 -0.82 -13.85
N THR A 45 -13.87 -1.46 -14.78
CA THR A 45 -14.74 -2.60 -14.48
C THR A 45 -14.49 -3.83 -15.34
N ASN A 46 -13.60 -3.74 -16.33
CA ASN A 46 -13.47 -4.72 -17.41
C ASN A 46 -12.09 -5.41 -17.49
N LEU A 47 -11.30 -5.38 -16.41
CA LEU A 47 -9.95 -5.96 -16.34
C LEU A 47 -9.88 -7.28 -15.57
N GLY A 48 -10.99 -7.72 -14.95
CA GLY A 48 -11.07 -8.91 -14.11
C GLY A 48 -11.21 -8.59 -12.63
N TYR A 49 -10.82 -9.54 -11.76
CA TYR A 49 -11.02 -9.46 -10.31
C TYR A 49 -10.41 -8.19 -9.67
N TYR A 50 -9.23 -7.78 -10.15
CA TYR A 50 -8.52 -6.60 -9.62
C TYR A 50 -8.95 -5.27 -10.28
N SER A 51 -9.96 -5.24 -11.16
CA SER A 51 -10.40 -3.99 -11.82
C SER A 51 -10.63 -2.83 -10.84
N PRO A 52 -11.29 -3.04 -9.67
CA PRO A 52 -11.50 -1.96 -8.71
C PRO A 52 -10.22 -1.29 -8.22
N HIS A 53 -9.11 -2.03 -8.12
CA HIS A 53 -7.86 -1.53 -7.53
C HIS A 53 -7.24 -0.42 -8.41
N TYR A 54 -7.51 -0.42 -9.71
CA TYR A 54 -7.06 0.63 -10.62
C TYR A 54 -7.73 1.99 -10.38
N GLY A 55 -8.74 2.06 -9.49
CA GLY A 55 -9.29 3.33 -9.00
C GLY A 55 -8.25 4.28 -8.41
N ALA A 56 -7.10 3.76 -7.94
CA ALA A 56 -5.96 4.54 -7.45
C ALA A 56 -5.42 5.51 -8.50
N PHE A 57 -5.56 5.18 -9.80
CA PHE A 57 -5.10 6.01 -10.91
C PHE A 57 -6.13 7.02 -11.40
N LYS A 58 -7.39 6.96 -10.92
CA LYS A 58 -8.47 7.85 -11.38
C LYS A 58 -8.08 9.34 -11.35
N PRO A 59 -7.33 9.84 -10.34
CA PRO A 59 -6.89 11.23 -10.33
C PRO A 59 -6.08 11.66 -11.55
N ALA A 60 -5.26 10.77 -12.13
CA ALA A 60 -4.48 11.07 -13.33
C ALA A 60 -5.38 11.26 -14.58
N TYR A 61 -6.53 10.59 -14.62
CA TYR A 61 -7.43 10.56 -15.79
C TYR A 61 -8.67 11.45 -15.66
N THR A 62 -8.81 12.22 -14.57
CA THR A 62 -9.98 13.08 -14.36
C THR A 62 -9.56 14.53 -14.15
N GLU A 63 -9.90 15.40 -15.09
CA GLU A 63 -9.45 16.80 -15.14
C GLU A 63 -9.73 17.61 -13.86
N LYS A 64 -10.83 17.32 -13.15
CA LYS A 64 -11.16 18.00 -11.88
C LYS A 64 -10.06 17.88 -10.82
N TYR A 65 -9.19 16.87 -10.92
CA TYR A 65 -8.08 16.66 -9.99
C TYR A 65 -6.78 17.34 -10.45
N HIS A 66 -6.74 17.93 -11.65
CA HIS A 66 -5.52 18.54 -12.18
C HIS A 66 -5.30 19.97 -11.65
N GLU A 67 -6.20 20.49 -10.83
CA GLU A 67 -6.03 21.76 -10.11
C GLU A 67 -5.16 21.64 -8.85
N TYR A 68 -4.93 20.42 -8.36
CA TYR A 68 -4.12 20.18 -7.17
C TYR A 68 -2.62 20.16 -7.52
N ASP A 69 -1.82 20.77 -6.65
CA ASP A 69 -0.36 20.72 -6.72
C ASP A 69 0.14 19.30 -6.45
N ASN A 70 -0.46 18.63 -5.46
CA ASN A 70 -0.14 17.25 -5.09
C ASN A 70 -1.40 16.47 -4.69
N ILE A 71 -1.41 15.18 -4.97
CA ILE A 71 -2.45 14.24 -4.55
C ILE A 71 -1.80 13.05 -3.88
N MET A 72 -2.27 12.69 -2.69
CA MET A 72 -1.99 11.41 -2.06
C MET A 72 -3.19 10.49 -2.28
N PHE A 73 -3.00 9.40 -3.02
CA PHE A 73 -3.89 8.26 -2.93
C PHE A 73 -3.61 7.49 -1.63
N ALA A 74 -4.66 7.06 -0.94
CA ALA A 74 -4.55 6.14 0.19
C ALA A 74 -5.65 5.05 0.16
N ASP A 75 -5.28 3.82 0.53
CA ASP A 75 -6.26 2.76 0.79
C ASP A 75 -7.15 3.11 2.00
N THR A 76 -8.33 2.50 2.09
CA THR A 76 -9.27 2.78 3.22
C THR A 76 -8.89 2.10 4.53
N ASP A 77 -7.86 1.25 4.53
CA ASP A 77 -7.27 0.61 5.71
C ASP A 77 -5.90 1.21 6.10
N ILE A 78 -5.60 2.39 5.55
CA ILE A 78 -4.58 3.32 6.04
C ILE A 78 -5.17 4.21 7.14
N PHE A 79 -4.43 4.34 8.24
CA PHE A 79 -4.78 5.22 9.35
C PHE A 79 -3.58 6.08 9.74
N ALA A 80 -3.78 7.39 9.82
CA ALA A 80 -2.85 8.28 10.48
C ALA A 80 -2.91 8.10 12.00
N LEU A 81 -1.74 8.16 12.65
CA LEU A 81 -1.65 8.21 14.11
C LEU A 81 -2.44 9.41 14.66
N ASP A 82 -3.03 9.21 15.82
CA ASP A 82 -3.77 10.24 16.52
C ASP A 82 -2.84 11.41 16.91
N GLY A 83 -3.34 12.63 16.74
CA GLY A 83 -2.57 13.84 17.03
C GLY A 83 -1.37 14.13 16.13
N ILE A 84 -1.04 13.28 15.14
CA ILE A 84 0.08 13.57 14.23
C ILE A 84 -0.11 14.90 13.50
N THR A 85 0.95 15.71 13.47
CA THR A 85 0.99 17.03 12.82
C THR A 85 1.91 17.08 11.60
N ASP A 86 2.73 16.04 11.40
CA ASP A 86 3.61 15.95 10.26
C ASP A 86 2.85 15.97 8.94
N ASN A 87 3.33 16.78 8.01
CA ASN A 87 2.70 16.98 6.71
C ASN A 87 3.38 16.13 5.63
N VAL A 88 2.67 15.12 5.12
CA VAL A 88 3.17 14.22 4.08
C VAL A 88 3.52 14.94 2.79
N PHE A 89 2.79 16.01 2.45
CA PHE A 89 3.04 16.78 1.24
C PHE A 89 4.30 17.65 1.36
N GLU A 90 4.57 18.20 2.53
CA GLU A 90 5.82 18.94 2.78
C GLU A 90 7.04 18.01 2.69
N GLU A 91 6.93 16.77 3.18
CA GLU A 91 7.99 15.77 3.04
C GLU A 91 8.24 15.43 1.57
N PHE A 92 7.18 15.12 0.82
CA PHE A 92 7.27 14.76 -0.59
C PHE A 92 7.90 15.88 -1.44
N GLN A 93 7.55 17.13 -1.16
CA GLN A 93 8.03 18.29 -1.95
C GLN A 93 9.52 18.55 -1.82
N LYS A 94 10.18 18.09 -0.73
CA LYS A 94 11.64 18.23 -0.56
C LYS A 94 12.43 17.60 -1.72
N PHE A 95 11.83 16.67 -2.44
CA PHE A 95 12.49 15.90 -3.48
C PHE A 95 12.15 16.37 -4.90
N SER A 96 11.12 17.20 -5.08
CA SER A 96 10.65 17.67 -6.40
C SER A 96 10.37 16.53 -7.41
N ALA A 97 9.96 15.36 -6.94
CA ALA A 97 9.70 14.17 -7.75
C ALA A 97 8.28 14.13 -8.34
N ASP A 98 8.07 13.28 -9.35
CA ASP A 98 6.74 13.03 -9.92
C ASP A 98 5.88 12.13 -9.03
N ILE A 99 6.48 11.07 -8.47
CA ILE A 99 5.77 10.08 -7.64
C ILE A 99 6.54 9.78 -6.37
N GLY A 100 5.83 9.67 -5.24
CA GLY A 100 6.35 9.13 -3.98
C GLY A 100 5.64 7.85 -3.60
N ILE A 101 6.40 6.82 -3.21
CA ILE A 101 5.85 5.51 -2.81
C ILE A 101 6.71 4.87 -1.73
N CYS A 102 6.10 4.09 -0.84
CA CYS A 102 6.81 3.32 0.18
C CYS A 102 7.17 1.91 -0.29
N THR A 103 8.19 1.33 0.33
CA THR A 103 8.52 -0.10 0.17
C THR A 103 7.84 -0.96 1.24
N GLU A 104 7.86 -2.28 1.06
CA GLU A 104 7.53 -3.25 2.12
C GLU A 104 8.80 -4.02 2.51
N PRO A 105 9.60 -3.53 3.48
CA PRO A 105 10.95 -4.06 3.70
C PRO A 105 11.04 -5.55 4.06
N LEU A 106 10.02 -6.12 4.73
CA LEU A 106 10.04 -7.54 5.09
C LEU A 106 9.56 -8.44 3.95
N GLN A 107 8.76 -7.92 3.01
CA GLN A 107 8.14 -8.73 1.95
C GLN A 107 9.15 -9.43 1.04
N PRO A 108 10.27 -8.83 0.60
CA PRO A 108 11.29 -9.53 -0.17
C PRO A 108 11.76 -10.83 0.52
N ILE A 109 12.05 -10.77 1.83
CA ILE A 109 12.51 -11.92 2.60
C ILE A 109 11.36 -12.92 2.81
N LEU A 110 10.17 -12.46 3.19
CA LEU A 110 9.00 -13.33 3.39
C LEU A 110 8.65 -14.10 2.10
N ARG A 111 8.59 -13.40 0.95
CA ARG A 111 8.34 -14.01 -0.36
C ARG A 111 9.46 -14.95 -0.80
N SER A 112 10.70 -14.70 -0.38
CA SER A 112 11.82 -15.62 -0.66
C SER A 112 11.72 -16.97 0.08
N ARG A 113 10.97 -17.02 1.19
CA ARG A 113 10.91 -18.17 2.10
C ARG A 113 9.56 -18.87 2.12
N THR A 114 8.49 -18.21 1.68
CA THR A 114 7.15 -18.80 1.60
C THR A 114 6.98 -19.74 0.40
N ASP A 115 6.15 -20.75 0.58
CA ASP A 115 5.63 -21.65 -0.46
C ASP A 115 4.24 -21.22 -0.96
N SER A 116 3.79 -20.01 -0.60
CA SER A 116 2.49 -19.46 -1.01
C SER A 116 2.29 -19.50 -2.53
N ASN A 117 1.10 -19.92 -2.94
CA ASN A 117 0.67 -19.89 -4.34
C ASN A 117 0.23 -18.48 -4.81
N ILE A 118 0.32 -17.46 -3.96
CA ILE A 118 -0.09 -16.09 -4.28
C ILE A 118 1.12 -15.27 -4.76
N ALA A 119 2.20 -15.26 -3.99
CA ALA A 119 3.45 -14.58 -4.29
C ALA A 119 4.59 -15.30 -3.57
N ASN A 120 5.66 -15.61 -4.29
CA ASN A 120 6.82 -16.34 -3.79
C ASN A 120 8.04 -16.09 -4.68
N ALA A 121 9.20 -16.62 -4.29
CA ALA A 121 10.46 -16.45 -5.01
C ALA A 121 10.39 -16.83 -6.51
N ALA A 122 9.62 -17.87 -6.87
CA ALA A 122 9.49 -18.31 -8.26
C ALA A 122 8.65 -17.31 -9.07
N TYR A 123 7.52 -16.86 -8.51
CA TYR A 123 6.69 -15.84 -9.16
C TYR A 123 7.41 -14.51 -9.31
N GLU A 124 8.20 -14.06 -8.31
CA GLU A 124 9.00 -12.84 -8.43
C GLU A 124 10.00 -12.92 -9.60
N LYS A 125 10.66 -14.08 -9.78
CA LYS A 125 11.58 -14.31 -10.91
C LYS A 125 10.85 -14.29 -12.26
N ILE A 126 9.71 -14.98 -12.36
CA ILE A 126 8.90 -15.02 -13.58
C ILE A 126 8.41 -13.61 -13.93
N TRP A 127 7.94 -12.87 -12.93
CA TRP A 127 7.42 -11.52 -13.11
C TRP A 127 8.52 -10.56 -13.58
N ALA A 128 9.66 -10.50 -12.88
CA ALA A 128 10.79 -9.67 -13.30
C ALA A 128 11.29 -10.02 -14.71
N ALA A 129 11.38 -11.32 -15.04
CA ALA A 129 11.75 -11.77 -16.38
C ALA A 129 10.71 -11.36 -17.44
N ALA A 130 9.42 -11.41 -17.13
CA ALA A 130 8.37 -10.98 -18.05
C ALA A 130 8.47 -9.49 -18.37
N ILE A 131 8.72 -8.65 -17.36
CA ILE A 131 8.97 -7.21 -17.53
C ILE A 131 10.23 -6.98 -18.38
N LYS A 132 11.33 -7.64 -18.04
CA LYS A 132 12.59 -7.52 -18.79
C LYS A 132 12.43 -7.94 -20.24
N ASN A 133 11.77 -9.06 -20.52
CA ASN A 133 11.59 -9.56 -21.88
C ASN A 133 10.67 -8.66 -22.73
N LYS A 134 9.64 -8.07 -22.12
CA LYS A 134 8.65 -7.24 -22.83
C LYS A 134 9.14 -5.81 -23.05
N TRP A 135 9.82 -5.22 -22.07
CA TRP A 135 10.17 -3.79 -22.06
C TRP A 135 11.67 -3.51 -21.87
N ASN A 136 12.52 -4.54 -21.80
CA ASN A 136 13.97 -4.42 -21.62
C ASN A 136 14.43 -3.69 -20.35
N VAL A 137 13.58 -3.68 -19.31
CA VAL A 137 13.85 -3.01 -18.03
C VAL A 137 14.10 -4.03 -16.92
N ASP A 138 15.14 -3.80 -16.13
CA ASP A 138 15.41 -4.55 -14.91
C ASP A 138 14.72 -3.87 -13.73
N LEU A 139 13.96 -4.65 -12.96
CA LEU A 139 13.34 -4.18 -11.73
C LEU A 139 14.35 -4.14 -10.57
N PRO A 140 14.19 -3.22 -9.61
CA PRO A 140 15.17 -2.97 -8.57
C PRO A 140 15.26 -4.14 -7.58
N LYS A 141 16.47 -4.36 -7.06
CA LYS A 141 16.75 -5.33 -6.01
C LYS A 141 17.25 -4.62 -4.75
N ASN A 142 17.00 -5.20 -3.60
CA ASN A 142 17.57 -4.75 -2.33
C ASN A 142 19.04 -5.19 -2.20
N LYS A 143 19.68 -4.84 -1.06
CA LYS A 143 21.09 -5.17 -0.80
C LYS A 143 21.37 -6.67 -0.73
N GLU A 144 20.36 -7.49 -0.45
CA GLU A 144 20.43 -8.96 -0.47
C GLU A 144 20.20 -9.57 -1.87
N GLY A 145 19.98 -8.75 -2.91
CA GLY A 145 19.72 -9.20 -4.26
C GLY A 145 18.29 -9.74 -4.49
N LEU A 146 17.38 -9.52 -3.53
CA LEU A 146 15.96 -9.86 -3.65
C LEU A 146 15.21 -8.70 -4.31
N LEU A 147 14.15 -9.00 -5.05
CA LEU A 147 13.35 -7.96 -5.69
C LEU A 147 12.73 -7.04 -4.63
N LYS A 148 12.85 -5.72 -4.79
CA LYS A 148 12.17 -4.78 -3.90
C LYS A 148 10.66 -4.93 -4.09
N VAL A 149 9.91 -4.68 -3.02
CA VAL A 149 8.45 -4.68 -3.06
C VAL A 149 8.00 -3.28 -2.67
N TYR A 150 7.22 -2.64 -3.54
CA TYR A 150 6.56 -1.36 -3.24
C TYR A 150 5.13 -1.60 -2.83
N ASN A 151 4.58 -0.74 -1.96
CA ASN A 151 3.21 -0.79 -1.47
C ASN A 151 2.40 0.39 -2.04
N SER A 152 1.31 0.12 -2.76
CA SER A 152 0.47 1.19 -3.33
C SER A 152 -0.60 1.71 -2.38
N GLY A 153 -0.67 1.22 -1.14
CA GLY A 153 -1.63 1.69 -0.16
C GLY A 153 -1.46 3.16 0.17
N ILE A 154 -0.28 3.75 -0.08
CA ILE A 154 -0.08 5.20 -0.18
C ILE A 154 0.79 5.50 -1.38
N VAL A 155 0.31 6.41 -2.22
CA VAL A 155 1.08 6.94 -3.35
C VAL A 155 0.86 8.44 -3.44
N LEU A 156 1.94 9.21 -3.45
CA LEU A 156 1.90 10.64 -3.75
C LEU A 156 2.20 10.88 -5.21
N TYR A 157 1.44 11.81 -5.80
CA TYR A 157 1.61 12.30 -7.15
C TYR A 157 1.76 13.81 -7.08
N SER A 158 2.80 14.36 -7.70
CA SER A 158 2.80 15.78 -8.05
C SER A 158 1.84 16.01 -9.22
N ASN A 159 1.47 17.26 -9.48
CA ASN A 159 0.68 17.60 -10.67
C ASN A 159 1.35 17.11 -11.96
N ASN A 160 2.69 17.19 -12.03
CA ASN A 160 3.44 16.65 -13.17
C ASN A 160 3.42 15.12 -13.17
N GLY A 161 3.49 14.48 -12.00
CA GLY A 161 3.32 13.03 -11.86
C GLY A 161 1.99 12.53 -12.39
N LEU A 162 0.87 13.22 -12.15
CA LEU A 162 -0.43 12.88 -12.73
C LEU A 162 -0.40 12.90 -14.28
N LYS A 163 0.26 13.90 -14.87
CA LYS A 163 0.46 13.99 -16.33
C LYS A 163 1.35 12.86 -16.83
N THR A 164 2.44 12.57 -16.14
CA THR A 164 3.33 11.44 -16.45
C THR A 164 2.56 10.11 -16.45
N VAL A 165 1.71 9.86 -15.45
CA VAL A 165 0.84 8.67 -15.42
C VAL A 165 -0.08 8.65 -16.63
N ARG A 166 -0.82 9.73 -16.88
CA ARG A 166 -1.79 9.81 -17.99
C ARG A 166 -1.13 9.59 -19.36
N ASP A 167 0.03 10.20 -19.58
CA ASP A 167 0.62 10.34 -20.92
C ASP A 167 1.67 9.26 -21.23
N LYS A 168 2.35 8.70 -20.22
CA LYS A 168 3.48 7.76 -20.43
C LYS A 168 3.20 6.33 -20.00
N PHE A 169 2.32 6.09 -19.03
CA PHE A 169 2.10 4.73 -18.52
C PHE A 169 1.55 3.81 -19.61
N LYS A 170 2.01 2.56 -19.63
CA LYS A 170 1.47 1.53 -20.54
C LYS A 170 0.05 1.21 -20.15
N SER A 171 -0.79 0.82 -21.11
CA SER A 171 -2.19 0.52 -20.81
C SER A 171 -2.33 -0.57 -19.75
N PHE A 172 -3.33 -0.46 -18.87
CA PHE A 172 -3.62 -1.48 -17.86
C PHE A 172 -3.85 -2.86 -18.48
N LEU A 173 -4.56 -2.90 -19.62
CA LEU A 173 -4.84 -4.14 -20.34
C LEU A 173 -3.57 -4.81 -20.87
N GLU A 174 -2.63 -4.04 -21.44
CA GLU A 174 -1.36 -4.59 -21.92
C GLU A 174 -0.57 -5.28 -20.81
N TYR A 175 -0.52 -4.66 -19.63
CA TYR A 175 0.14 -5.25 -18.46
C TYR A 175 -0.58 -6.51 -17.97
N ILE A 176 -1.90 -6.47 -17.84
CA ILE A 176 -2.68 -7.63 -17.38
C ILE A 176 -2.55 -8.81 -18.35
N ASP A 177 -2.52 -8.55 -19.66
CA ASP A 177 -2.31 -9.58 -20.67
C ASP A 177 -0.90 -10.19 -20.57
N LEU A 178 0.12 -9.38 -20.28
CA LEU A 178 1.47 -9.88 -19.98
C LEU A 178 1.45 -10.82 -18.78
N VAL A 179 0.86 -10.38 -17.66
CA VAL A 179 0.77 -11.17 -16.42
C VAL A 179 0.08 -12.51 -16.65
N LYS A 180 -1.06 -12.50 -17.38
CA LYS A 180 -1.80 -13.72 -17.75
C LYS A 180 -0.98 -14.67 -18.61
N LYS A 181 -0.32 -14.15 -19.66
CA LYS A 181 0.53 -14.97 -20.57
C LYS A 181 1.72 -15.58 -19.83
N SER A 182 2.26 -14.89 -18.84
CA SER A 182 3.35 -15.37 -17.99
C SER A 182 2.93 -16.39 -16.92
N LYS A 183 1.65 -16.77 -16.85
CA LYS A 183 1.11 -17.75 -15.88
C LYS A 183 1.41 -17.37 -14.42
N LEU A 184 1.45 -16.08 -14.14
CA LEU A 184 1.59 -15.57 -12.78
C LEU A 184 0.26 -15.72 -12.02
N SER A 185 0.34 -15.76 -10.69
CA SER A 185 -0.81 -15.61 -9.82
C SER A 185 -1.61 -14.34 -10.17
N ILE A 186 -2.93 -14.42 -10.04
CA ILE A 186 -3.85 -13.29 -10.29
C ILE A 186 -3.49 -12.05 -9.46
N PHE A 187 -2.82 -12.24 -8.32
CA PHE A 187 -2.29 -11.16 -7.47
C PHE A 187 -1.43 -10.15 -8.24
N TYR A 188 -0.60 -10.60 -9.18
CA TYR A 188 0.26 -9.72 -9.98
C TYR A 188 -0.53 -8.84 -10.98
N GLN A 189 -1.86 -8.99 -11.09
CA GLN A 189 -2.72 -8.13 -11.90
C GLN A 189 -3.16 -6.86 -11.15
N GLY A 190 -2.88 -6.76 -9.84
CA GLY A 190 -3.22 -5.61 -9.01
C GLY A 190 -2.48 -4.33 -9.40
N ASP A 191 -3.04 -3.21 -8.94
CA ASP A 191 -2.50 -1.86 -9.09
C ASP A 191 -1.07 -1.73 -8.53
N GLN A 192 -0.77 -2.36 -7.38
CA GLN A 192 0.56 -2.32 -6.75
C GLN A 192 1.65 -2.84 -7.68
N ASN A 193 1.45 -4.02 -8.26
CA ASN A 193 2.41 -4.64 -9.18
C ASN A 193 2.47 -3.88 -10.52
N TYR A 194 1.35 -3.34 -10.99
CA TYR A 194 1.33 -2.50 -12.18
C TYR A 194 2.11 -1.20 -11.97
N LEU A 195 1.84 -0.46 -10.88
CA LEU A 195 2.54 0.76 -10.53
C LEU A 195 4.04 0.51 -10.41
N HIS A 196 4.44 -0.52 -9.66
CA HIS A 196 5.84 -0.90 -9.53
C HIS A 196 6.48 -1.10 -10.91
N ALA A 197 5.89 -1.88 -11.81
CA ALA A 197 6.46 -2.04 -13.15
C ALA A 197 6.55 -0.71 -13.91
N MET A 198 5.51 0.11 -13.87
CA MET A 198 5.44 1.35 -14.67
C MET A 198 6.41 2.43 -14.20
N LEU A 199 6.76 2.49 -12.91
CA LEU A 199 7.80 3.40 -12.42
C LEU A 199 9.10 3.24 -13.21
N PHE A 200 9.51 2.00 -13.50
CA PHE A 200 10.75 1.72 -14.22
C PHE A 200 10.54 1.67 -15.73
N VAL A 201 9.48 1.01 -16.20
CA VAL A 201 9.18 0.87 -17.64
C VAL A 201 9.00 2.23 -18.33
N CYS A 202 8.45 3.21 -17.61
CA CYS A 202 8.16 4.54 -18.17
C CYS A 202 9.18 5.61 -17.76
N GLY A 203 10.25 5.24 -17.05
CA GLY A 203 11.30 6.16 -16.61
C GLY A 203 10.73 7.33 -15.78
N VAL A 204 9.88 7.01 -14.81
CA VAL A 204 9.25 8.01 -13.94
C VAL A 204 10.30 8.56 -12.98
N ASP A 205 10.26 9.87 -12.72
CA ASP A 205 11.02 10.47 -11.63
C ASP A 205 10.30 10.19 -10.31
N TYR A 206 10.77 9.21 -9.55
CA TYR A 206 10.12 8.80 -8.32
C TYR A 206 11.09 8.74 -7.15
N ILE A 207 10.54 8.86 -5.96
CA ILE A 207 11.27 8.63 -4.71
C ILE A 207 10.65 7.50 -3.90
N GLU A 208 11.50 6.88 -3.10
CA GLU A 208 11.07 6.02 -2.00
C GLU A 208 10.84 6.89 -0.78
N LEU A 209 9.58 6.99 -0.35
CA LEU A 209 9.23 7.67 0.89
C LEU A 209 9.70 6.83 2.09
N ASP A 210 9.88 7.50 3.22
CA ASP A 210 10.08 6.80 4.48
C ASP A 210 8.91 5.83 4.72
N ASN A 211 9.24 4.58 5.07
CA ASN A 211 8.24 3.55 5.32
C ASN A 211 7.42 3.82 6.58
N GLU A 212 7.81 4.79 7.42
CA GLU A 212 6.96 5.28 8.51
C GLU A 212 5.67 5.95 8.02
N TRP A 213 5.62 6.38 6.75
CA TRP A 213 4.38 6.86 6.12
C TRP A 213 3.44 5.74 5.71
N ASN A 214 3.87 4.47 5.63
CA ASN A 214 3.03 3.34 5.20
C ASN A 214 3.41 2.07 5.97
N ARG A 215 3.40 2.15 7.30
CA ARG A 215 3.89 1.07 8.16
C ARG A 215 2.83 -0.02 8.27
N TYR A 216 3.03 -1.13 7.55
CA TYR A 216 2.04 -2.21 7.54
C TYR A 216 2.14 -3.12 8.76
N ILE A 217 0.98 -3.45 9.31
CA ILE A 217 0.78 -4.48 10.34
C ILE A 217 0.11 -5.67 9.68
N THR A 218 0.62 -6.87 9.95
CA THR A 218 0.08 -8.09 9.37
C THR A 218 0.23 -9.28 10.33
N TYR A 219 -0.18 -10.47 9.91
CA TYR A 219 0.07 -11.69 10.67
C TYR A 219 1.52 -12.14 10.52
N ALA A 220 2.16 -12.51 11.62
CA ALA A 220 3.53 -12.99 11.64
C ALA A 220 3.66 -14.44 11.15
N GLY A 221 4.85 -14.77 10.65
CA GLY A 221 5.29 -16.13 10.36
C GLY A 221 4.96 -16.63 8.95
N ILE A 222 5.80 -17.53 8.46
CA ILE A 222 5.74 -18.09 7.10
C ILE A 222 4.88 -19.37 7.04
N THR A 223 4.85 -20.17 8.11
CA THR A 223 4.30 -21.54 8.12
C THR A 223 3.00 -21.70 8.92
N LYS A 224 2.72 -20.82 9.89
CA LYS A 224 1.45 -20.74 10.62
C LYS A 224 0.98 -19.28 10.74
N PRO A 225 0.71 -18.61 9.61
CA PRO A 225 0.10 -17.28 9.66
C PRO A 225 -1.22 -17.39 10.44
N LYS A 226 -1.46 -16.47 11.38
CA LYS A 226 -2.73 -16.16 12.10
C LYS A 226 -2.73 -16.29 13.63
N THR A 227 -1.65 -16.69 14.30
CA THR A 227 -1.66 -16.70 15.79
C THR A 227 -0.98 -15.47 16.40
N LYS A 228 -0.11 -14.80 15.66
CA LYS A 228 0.64 -13.64 16.15
C LYS A 228 0.68 -12.50 15.14
N ILE A 229 0.93 -11.31 15.66
CA ILE A 229 1.00 -10.07 14.93
C ILE A 229 2.46 -9.72 14.64
N CYS A 230 2.73 -9.41 13.37
CA CYS A 230 3.90 -8.64 12.98
C CYS A 230 3.52 -7.17 13.09
N ASP A 231 4.02 -6.52 14.12
CA ASP A 231 3.91 -5.07 14.33
C ASP A 231 5.32 -4.47 14.22
N PRO A 232 5.71 -3.96 13.04
CA PRO A 232 7.01 -3.34 12.82
C PRO A 232 7.02 -1.83 13.09
N ARG A 233 5.98 -1.28 13.74
CA ARG A 233 5.94 0.15 14.07
C ARG A 233 7.09 0.56 14.97
N THR A 234 7.50 1.82 14.80
CA THR A 234 8.53 2.49 15.60
C THR A 234 7.93 3.75 16.23
N GLU A 235 8.71 4.43 17.07
CA GLU A 235 8.33 5.74 17.62
C GLU A 235 8.12 6.82 16.53
N ASN A 236 8.67 6.61 15.33
CA ASN A 236 8.57 7.54 14.21
C ASN A 236 7.41 7.23 13.26
N THR A 237 6.65 6.15 13.51
CA THR A 237 5.53 5.76 12.66
C THR A 237 4.53 6.89 12.51
N LYS A 238 4.09 7.13 11.28
CA LYS A 238 3.15 8.20 10.95
C LYS A 238 1.81 7.65 10.56
N PHE A 239 1.77 6.78 9.55
CA PHE A 239 0.56 6.05 9.19
C PHE A 239 0.77 4.54 9.31
N VAL A 240 -0.32 3.88 9.69
CA VAL A 240 -0.43 2.44 9.88
C VAL A 240 -1.31 1.87 8.78
N HIS A 241 -0.80 0.87 8.08
CA HIS A 241 -1.55 0.12 7.08
C HIS A 241 -1.98 -1.22 7.69
N ILE A 242 -3.28 -1.38 7.97
CA ILE A 242 -3.79 -2.56 8.69
C ILE A 242 -4.04 -3.71 7.70
N GLN A 243 -2.95 -4.34 7.23
CA GLN A 243 -2.96 -5.47 6.31
C GLN A 243 -3.19 -6.82 7.00
N MET A 244 -4.23 -6.89 7.83
CA MET A 244 -4.66 -8.12 8.46
C MET A 244 -5.89 -8.67 7.75
N ARG A 245 -5.83 -9.93 7.30
CA ARG A 245 -7.03 -10.60 6.77
C ARG A 245 -8.10 -10.62 7.86
N GLY A 246 -9.22 -9.99 7.59
CA GLY A 246 -10.27 -9.82 8.59
C GLY A 246 -10.13 -8.53 9.43
N ALA A 247 -9.38 -7.52 8.99
CA ALA A 247 -9.47 -6.20 9.60
C ALA A 247 -10.81 -5.50 9.30
N ASP A 248 -11.44 -5.86 8.18
CA ASP A 248 -12.64 -5.23 7.61
C ASP A 248 -13.94 -5.33 8.44
N HIS A 249 -13.95 -6.14 9.51
CA HIS A 249 -15.08 -6.28 10.44
C HIS A 249 -14.73 -5.79 11.85
N TYR A 250 -13.54 -5.22 12.07
CA TYR A 250 -13.28 -4.49 13.29
C TYR A 250 -14.04 -3.17 13.26
N ASN A 251 -14.52 -2.74 14.42
CA ASN A 251 -15.17 -1.45 14.56
C ASN A 251 -14.12 -0.32 14.65
N ALA A 252 -14.59 0.92 14.60
CA ALA A 252 -13.71 2.09 14.62
C ALA A 252 -12.84 2.18 15.89
N GLU A 253 -13.36 1.80 17.06
CA GLU A 253 -12.62 1.82 18.31
C GLU A 253 -11.46 0.81 18.29
N GLN A 254 -11.71 -0.41 17.82
CA GLN A 254 -10.70 -1.43 17.73
C GLN A 254 -9.62 -1.08 16.71
N LEU A 255 -9.99 -0.51 15.57
CA LEU A 255 -9.03 -0.01 14.58
C LEU A 255 -8.21 1.15 15.14
N TRP A 256 -8.83 2.07 15.90
CA TRP A 256 -8.10 3.12 16.61
C TRP A 256 -7.10 2.54 17.61
N ARG A 257 -7.47 1.51 18.38
CA ARG A 257 -6.54 0.83 19.30
C ARG A 257 -5.39 0.16 18.54
N ILE A 258 -5.67 -0.53 17.43
CA ILE A 258 -4.66 -1.16 16.58
C ILE A 258 -3.67 -0.11 16.07
N THR A 259 -4.18 1.03 15.59
CA THR A 259 -3.38 2.13 15.06
C THR A 259 -2.53 2.82 16.12
N ASN A 260 -3.04 3.02 17.34
CA ASN A 260 -2.44 3.97 18.30
C ASN A 260 -1.85 3.32 19.55
N LEU A 261 -2.22 2.09 19.90
CA LEU A 261 -1.80 1.44 21.13
C LEU A 261 -0.82 0.28 20.86
N PRO A 262 -0.05 -0.16 21.87
CA PRO A 262 0.70 -1.41 21.80
C PRO A 262 -0.24 -2.62 21.70
N VAL A 263 0.26 -3.74 21.12
CA VAL A 263 -0.53 -4.93 20.74
C VAL A 263 -1.35 -5.50 21.90
N GLU A 264 -0.83 -5.45 23.12
CA GLU A 264 -1.46 -5.98 24.33
C GLU A 264 -2.77 -5.24 24.69
N GLN A 265 -2.98 -4.05 24.14
CA GLN A 265 -4.15 -3.21 24.41
C GLN A 265 -5.18 -3.22 23.27
N TRP A 266 -4.95 -4.00 22.20
CA TRP A 266 -5.87 -4.08 21.06
C TRP A 266 -7.15 -4.87 21.36
N GLY A 267 -7.19 -5.58 22.50
CA GLY A 267 -8.32 -6.40 22.91
C GLY A 267 -8.28 -7.80 22.28
N LEU A 268 -9.43 -8.25 21.80
CA LEU A 268 -9.63 -9.61 21.27
C LEU A 268 -9.80 -9.59 19.75
N ASP A 269 -9.25 -10.58 19.08
CA ASP A 269 -9.48 -10.87 17.67
C ASP A 269 -10.93 -11.34 17.42
N ARG A 270 -11.26 -11.59 16.15
CA ARG A 270 -12.61 -12.02 15.76
C ARG A 270 -13.09 -13.33 16.37
N VAL A 271 -12.19 -14.20 16.81
CA VAL A 271 -12.53 -15.50 17.40
C VAL A 271 -12.41 -15.47 18.93
N GLY A 272 -12.18 -14.30 19.51
CA GLY A 272 -12.14 -14.08 20.96
C GLY A 272 -10.77 -14.30 21.61
N ASN A 273 -9.69 -14.41 20.83
CA ASN A 273 -8.34 -14.56 21.37
C ASN A 273 -7.67 -13.19 21.54
N PRO A 274 -6.83 -12.99 22.57
CA PRO A 274 -6.03 -11.78 22.66
C PRO A 274 -5.05 -11.68 21.50
N PHE A 275 -4.80 -10.45 21.03
CA PHE A 275 -3.70 -10.21 20.11
C PHE A 275 -2.37 -10.44 20.83
N VAL A 276 -1.45 -11.13 20.14
CA VAL A 276 -0.11 -11.41 20.66
C VAL A 276 0.92 -11.01 19.61
N ARG A 277 1.88 -10.17 19.99
CA ARG A 277 2.98 -9.79 19.10
C ARG A 277 3.95 -10.97 18.95
N GLY A 278 4.43 -11.19 17.74
CA GLY A 278 5.45 -12.20 17.44
C GLY A 278 6.54 -11.62 16.56
N ASP A 279 7.67 -12.33 16.49
CA ASP A 279 8.71 -12.00 15.53
C ASP A 279 8.14 -12.05 14.11
N CYS A 280 8.32 -10.97 13.34
CA CYS A 280 7.69 -10.81 12.04
C CYS A 280 8.05 -11.92 11.04
N LEU A 281 9.28 -12.43 11.09
CA LEU A 281 9.77 -13.42 10.13
C LEU A 281 9.40 -14.85 10.53
N THR A 282 9.55 -15.18 11.81
CA THR A 282 9.41 -16.55 12.32
C THR A 282 8.05 -16.83 12.95
N GLY A 283 7.33 -15.80 13.42
CA GLY A 283 6.17 -15.96 14.30
C GLY A 283 6.54 -16.50 15.69
N GLY A 284 7.84 -16.52 16.03
CA GLY A 284 8.33 -16.88 17.36
C GLY A 284 7.91 -15.89 18.44
N ASP A 285 8.12 -16.24 19.70
CA ASP A 285 8.02 -15.26 20.78
C ASP A 285 9.14 -14.23 20.62
N ILE A 286 8.83 -12.96 20.86
CA ILE A 286 9.85 -11.91 20.88
C ILE A 286 10.60 -12.06 22.21
N ASN A 287 11.92 -12.22 22.15
CA ASN A 287 12.73 -12.23 23.36
C ASN A 287 12.58 -10.86 24.05
N LYS A 288 12.21 -10.86 25.32
CA LYS A 288 12.03 -9.62 26.12
C LYS A 288 13.29 -8.76 26.25
N ASN A 289 14.45 -9.27 25.83
CA ASN A 289 15.73 -8.58 25.85
C ASN A 289 16.04 -7.83 24.53
N ASP A 290 15.19 -7.97 23.50
CA ASP A 290 15.32 -7.32 22.19
C ASP A 290 14.35 -6.12 22.01
N LEU A 291 13.69 -5.69 23.09
CA LEU A 291 12.82 -4.51 23.19
C LEU A 291 13.47 -3.45 24.08
#